data_AF-A0A7J6MC26-F1
#
_entry.id   AF-A0A7J6MC26-F1
#
_cell.length_a   1.000
_cell.length_b   1.000
_cell.length_c   1.000
_cell.angle_alpha   90.00
_cell.angle_beta   90.00
_cell.angle_gamma   90.00
#
_symmetry.space_group_name_H-M   'P 1'
#
loop_
_entity.id
_entity.type
_entity.pdbx_description
1 polymer ?
#
loop_
_entity_poly.entity_id
_entity_poly.type
_entity_poly.pdbx_seq_one_letter_code
_entity_poly.pdbx_strand_id
1 'polypeptide(L)'
;MNCDLEAELDALRRESELLDRIHHRAVAHILLYTSDDDEDDEMSSARSADITKDKESTGRGGGLSLPPPSSVETNISAGTHQHKAPSFSLQGPLPATIMEDASSGARRPPSEEVTPALKPSSRRCSEDTSRLQDMERTLVEYKEKVDNLTKANGSLREIVSGLERDLADSNSRNADLQRLLEESKRRERDKSVEVELLEADLQRVTQDLAAHLSEASSLRNQVEELSPMAQGIHDCEVKERRLVSLLCRHRVLLLRAQHRLASQTKRYTAFVEKIADLTRGICGANLGISVGLDELQTEVSSMRQEMLEARMTLQQSHNDKVQLEEENILTMSQQHAEETATWEAERQQHLQAAVAWLEQKKAFEKKKIGWKEEKKKLLKDISDLKSSAAAAPGGRQMAQVPKRSHIRKPLAPTLHQCVREILQVQRGQLVMKMMLRKKNEMHTVNARYDTTTRRLLWYVPGDIGPGRGRGVRIEDVIRIDFGVLARAYLLHRPIGYSSKRKSASLPSYKCFTLWTAERSYDFYSSNLNIVCCFVIALSRLCTNAKRVALTRSQFFVEVVKAKMDEYCRAHRTTRIRMILDGIAKVTRRARIREDTLPVDGHRPSHTSSDG
;
A
#
# COMPACT_ATOMS: atom_id res chain seq x y z
N MET A 1 0.69 -18.39 24.91
CA MET A 1 -0.38 -18.70 23.93
C MET A 1 -0.87 -17.47 23.16
N ASN A 2 -1.43 -16.41 23.76
CA ASN A 2 -1.80 -15.21 22.97
C ASN A 2 -0.58 -14.32 22.59
N CYS A 3 0.47 -14.28 23.41
CA CYS A 3 1.67 -13.46 23.15
C CYS A 3 2.59 -14.05 22.04
N ASP A 4 2.65 -15.38 21.92
CA ASP A 4 3.45 -16.05 20.89
C ASP A 4 2.88 -15.80 19.48
N LEU A 5 1.55 -15.72 19.39
CA LEU A 5 0.83 -15.39 18.17
C LEU A 5 1.05 -13.95 17.72
N GLU A 6 1.22 -12.99 18.65
CA GLU A 6 1.53 -11.60 18.32
C GLU A 6 2.95 -11.43 17.80
N ALA A 7 3.93 -12.14 18.39
CA ALA A 7 5.31 -12.14 17.92
C ALA A 7 5.45 -12.77 16.52
N GLU A 8 4.72 -13.84 16.25
CA GLU A 8 4.68 -14.49 14.93
C GLU A 8 3.96 -13.61 13.89
N LEU A 9 2.88 -12.94 14.29
CA LEU A 9 2.20 -11.93 13.45
C LEU A 9 3.09 -10.74 13.11
N ASP A 10 3.92 -10.28 14.05
CA ASP A 10 4.84 -9.17 13.82
C ASP A 10 6.07 -9.59 12.99
N ALA A 11 6.54 -10.83 13.11
CA ALA A 11 7.55 -11.39 12.22
C ALA A 11 7.02 -11.48 10.77
N LEU A 12 5.81 -12.00 10.59
CA LEU A 12 5.13 -12.06 9.29
C LEU A 12 4.86 -10.66 8.70
N ARG A 13 4.56 -9.65 9.54
CA ARG A 13 4.43 -8.25 9.10
C ARG A 13 5.76 -7.69 8.58
N ARG A 14 6.87 -7.91 9.30
CA ARG A 14 8.20 -7.43 8.87
C ARG A 14 8.66 -8.10 7.57
N GLU A 15 8.37 -9.39 7.41
CA GLU A 15 8.65 -10.12 6.18
C GLU A 15 7.81 -9.63 5.00
N SER A 16 6.52 -9.37 5.24
CA SER A 16 5.64 -8.71 4.27
C SER A 16 6.18 -7.33 3.85
N GLU A 17 6.67 -6.51 4.79
CA GLU A 17 7.25 -5.20 4.48
C GLU A 17 8.54 -5.29 3.64
N LEU A 18 9.38 -6.31 3.87
CA LEU A 18 10.61 -6.53 3.10
C LEU A 18 10.28 -6.94 1.65
N LEU A 19 9.37 -7.91 1.50
CA LEU A 19 8.86 -8.33 0.19
C LEU A 19 8.23 -7.17 -0.56
N ASP A 20 7.50 -6.29 0.15
CA ASP A 20 6.91 -5.08 -0.43
C ASP A 20 7.98 -4.12 -0.98
N ARG A 21 9.11 -3.94 -0.29
CA ARG A 21 10.22 -3.09 -0.78
C ARG A 21 10.90 -3.67 -2.01
N ILE A 22 11.12 -4.98 -2.04
CA ILE A 22 11.69 -5.69 -3.20
C ILE A 22 10.73 -5.59 -4.38
N HIS A 23 9.44 -5.81 -4.14
CA HIS A 23 8.38 -5.70 -5.12
C HIS A 23 8.25 -4.27 -5.67
N HIS A 24 8.28 -3.24 -4.82
CA HIS A 24 8.32 -1.83 -5.25
C HIS A 24 9.45 -1.54 -6.22
N ARG A 25 10.64 -2.12 -5.99
CA ARG A 25 11.82 -1.93 -6.84
C ARG A 25 11.70 -2.68 -8.16
N ALA A 26 11.16 -3.90 -8.14
CA ALA A 26 10.89 -4.69 -9.35
C ALA A 26 9.78 -4.06 -10.21
N VAL A 27 8.70 -3.57 -9.58
CA VAL A 27 7.58 -2.90 -10.26
C VAL A 27 8.00 -1.56 -10.86
N ALA A 28 8.83 -0.77 -10.16
CA ALA A 28 9.42 0.43 -10.74
C ALA A 28 10.24 0.09 -12.00
N HIS A 29 10.93 -1.05 -12.00
CA HIS A 29 11.65 -1.54 -13.17
C HIS A 29 10.71 -2.02 -14.28
N ILE A 30 9.62 -2.72 -13.96
CA ILE A 30 8.65 -3.20 -14.96
C ILE A 30 7.88 -2.02 -15.59
N LEU A 31 7.42 -1.05 -14.80
CA LEU A 31 6.69 0.13 -15.28
C LEU A 31 7.53 1.05 -16.17
N LEU A 32 8.86 1.01 -16.05
CA LEU A 32 9.78 1.70 -16.97
C LEU A 32 9.91 1.00 -18.33
N TYR A 33 9.43 -0.25 -18.45
CA TYR A 33 9.56 -1.08 -19.66
C TYR A 33 8.21 -1.48 -20.29
N THR A 34 7.07 -1.22 -19.64
CA THR A 34 5.73 -1.56 -20.15
C THR A 34 4.89 -0.35 -20.55
N SER A 35 5.43 0.87 -20.60
CA SER A 35 4.65 2.07 -20.92
C SER A 35 4.23 2.18 -22.39
N ASP A 36 4.80 1.37 -23.28
CA ASP A 36 4.68 1.61 -24.73
C ASP A 36 3.84 0.55 -25.47
N ASP A 37 3.40 -0.54 -24.82
CA ASP A 37 2.80 -1.71 -25.52
C ASP A 37 1.31 -1.99 -25.19
N ASP A 38 0.67 -1.25 -24.27
CA ASP A 38 -0.65 -1.64 -23.72
C ASP A 38 -1.89 -1.10 -24.50
N GLU A 39 -1.73 -0.28 -25.55
CA GLU A 39 -2.90 0.22 -26.33
C GLU A 39 -3.32 -0.67 -27.52
N ASP A 40 -2.49 -1.63 -27.96
CA ASP A 40 -2.77 -2.41 -29.18
C ASP A 40 -3.50 -3.75 -28.94
N ASP A 41 -3.50 -4.28 -27.71
CA ASP A 41 -4.08 -5.60 -27.40
C ASP A 41 -5.61 -5.56 -27.16
N GLU A 42 -6.20 -4.41 -26.79
CA GLU A 42 -7.67 -4.30 -26.64
C GLU A 42 -8.40 -4.28 -28.00
N MET A 43 -7.76 -3.85 -29.10
CA MET A 43 -8.36 -3.90 -30.45
C MET A 43 -8.30 -5.29 -31.09
N SER A 44 -7.38 -6.15 -30.66
CA SER A 44 -7.18 -7.49 -31.23
C SER A 44 -8.25 -8.50 -30.75
N SER A 45 -8.79 -8.33 -29.55
CA SER A 45 -9.84 -9.21 -29.01
C SER A 45 -11.23 -8.97 -29.60
N ALA A 46 -11.49 -7.80 -30.20
CA ALA A 46 -12.78 -7.48 -30.80
C ALA A 46 -12.97 -8.06 -32.22
N ARG A 47 -11.89 -8.46 -32.90
CA ARG A 47 -11.93 -8.97 -34.28
C ARG A 47 -12.05 -10.50 -34.42
N SER A 48 -11.92 -11.25 -33.33
CA SER A 48 -11.98 -12.74 -33.38
C SER A 48 -13.37 -13.34 -33.14
N ALA A 49 -14.44 -12.53 -33.06
CA ALA A 49 -15.78 -13.02 -32.77
C ALA A 49 -16.68 -13.28 -34.00
N ASP A 50 -16.20 -13.04 -35.23
CA ASP A 50 -17.08 -12.97 -36.42
C ASP A 50 -16.82 -14.02 -37.52
N ILE A 51 -16.08 -15.09 -37.24
CA ILE A 51 -15.83 -16.15 -38.23
C ILE A 51 -16.09 -17.51 -37.61
N THR A 52 -17.36 -17.94 -37.67
CA THR A 52 -17.78 -19.33 -38.00
C THR A 52 -19.31 -19.35 -38.11
N LYS A 53 -19.83 -19.05 -39.31
CA LYS A 53 -21.09 -19.62 -39.80
C LYS A 53 -20.72 -20.49 -40.98
N ASP A 54 -20.97 -21.78 -40.84
CA ASP A 54 -21.43 -22.71 -41.88
C ASP A 54 -21.05 -24.13 -41.45
N LYS A 55 -22.05 -24.90 -41.00
CA LYS A 55 -22.35 -26.24 -41.53
C LYS A 55 -23.53 -26.91 -40.82
N GLU A 56 -24.50 -27.22 -41.68
CA GLU A 56 -25.26 -28.46 -41.78
C GLU A 56 -26.28 -28.86 -40.69
N SER A 57 -27.52 -28.77 -41.17
CA SER A 57 -28.72 -29.51 -40.82
C SER A 57 -28.55 -31.01 -40.56
N THR A 58 -29.15 -31.48 -39.47
CA THR A 58 -30.00 -32.68 -39.32
C THR A 58 -30.51 -32.58 -37.86
N GLY A 59 -31.80 -32.52 -37.56
CA GLY A 59 -32.82 -33.51 -37.83
C GLY A 59 -33.53 -33.80 -36.49
N ARG A 60 -34.74 -33.24 -36.33
CA ARG A 60 -35.86 -33.62 -35.44
C ARG A 60 -35.58 -34.16 -34.02
N GLY A 61 -36.12 -33.44 -33.04
CA GLY A 61 -36.50 -33.98 -31.73
C GLY A 61 -37.30 -32.95 -30.95
N GLY A 62 -38.63 -32.98 -31.08
CA GLY A 62 -39.54 -32.11 -30.32
C GLY A 62 -39.71 -32.57 -28.88
N GLY A 63 -40.06 -31.64 -27.98
CA GLY A 63 -40.36 -32.00 -26.59
C GLY A 63 -40.54 -30.81 -25.64
N LEU A 64 -41.72 -30.20 -25.72
CA LEU A 64 -42.54 -29.67 -24.61
C LEU A 64 -41.89 -28.70 -23.58
N SER A 65 -42.31 -27.44 -23.74
CA SER A 65 -42.23 -26.36 -22.75
C SER A 65 -43.29 -26.53 -21.65
N LEU A 66 -42.89 -26.34 -20.39
CA LEU A 66 -43.78 -26.07 -19.26
C LEU A 66 -43.44 -24.68 -18.69
N PRO A 67 -44.43 -23.82 -18.37
CA PRO A 67 -44.19 -22.55 -17.73
C PRO A 67 -44.00 -22.71 -16.20
N PRO A 68 -43.28 -21.80 -15.53
CA PRO A 68 -43.20 -21.79 -14.08
C PRO A 68 -44.47 -21.16 -13.46
N PRO A 69 -44.89 -21.60 -12.26
CA PRO A 69 -46.05 -21.04 -11.60
C PRO A 69 -45.73 -19.68 -10.95
N SER A 70 -46.64 -18.75 -11.21
CA SER A 70 -46.85 -17.55 -10.40
C SER A 70 -47.26 -17.93 -8.97
N SER A 71 -46.63 -17.32 -7.98
CA SER A 71 -47.22 -17.18 -6.65
C SER A 71 -46.76 -15.86 -6.03
N VAL A 72 -47.70 -14.92 -5.91
CA VAL A 72 -48.60 -14.65 -4.77
C VAL A 72 -48.02 -13.50 -3.95
N GLU A 73 -48.72 -12.39 -4.08
CA GLU A 73 -48.66 -11.19 -3.27
C GLU A 73 -48.82 -11.52 -1.78
N THR A 74 -48.01 -10.90 -0.94
CA THR A 74 -48.40 -10.64 0.46
C THR A 74 -48.04 -9.21 0.80
N ASN A 75 -49.08 -8.37 0.79
CA ASN A 75 -49.14 -7.11 1.50
C ASN A 75 -48.99 -7.38 3.00
N ILE A 76 -47.98 -6.78 3.64
CA ILE A 76 -48.02 -6.52 5.08
C ILE A 76 -47.68 -5.05 5.29
N SER A 77 -48.71 -4.36 5.75
CA SER A 77 -48.76 -2.99 6.21
C SER A 77 -48.37 -2.89 7.69
N ALA A 78 -48.07 -1.65 8.10
CA ALA A 78 -48.08 -1.11 9.45
C ALA A 78 -46.83 -1.29 10.33
N GLY A 79 -46.31 -0.14 10.77
CA GLY A 79 -45.24 -0.03 11.77
C GLY A 79 -44.67 1.38 11.91
N THR A 80 -45.50 2.41 11.85
CA THR A 80 -45.13 3.80 12.15
C THR A 80 -44.87 3.98 13.64
N HIS A 81 -43.60 4.13 14.04
CA HIS A 81 -43.25 4.72 15.33
C HIS A 81 -42.78 6.17 15.13
N GLN A 82 -43.69 7.09 15.41
CA GLN A 82 -43.37 8.49 15.69
C GLN A 82 -42.67 8.55 17.06
N HIS A 83 -41.46 9.09 17.10
CA HIS A 83 -40.91 9.66 18.33
C HIS A 83 -40.74 11.17 18.16
N LYS A 84 -41.50 11.87 19.01
CA LYS A 84 -41.49 13.30 19.28
C LYS A 84 -40.07 13.83 19.50
N ALA A 85 -39.79 14.96 18.86
CA ALA A 85 -38.69 15.85 19.20
C ALA A 85 -38.97 16.57 20.54
N PRO A 86 -37.94 16.85 21.35
CA PRO A 86 -37.96 17.98 22.25
C PRO A 86 -37.29 19.19 21.58
N SER A 87 -38.08 20.24 21.40
CA SER A 87 -37.63 21.60 21.11
C SER A 87 -36.85 22.14 22.32
N PHE A 88 -35.59 22.52 22.14
CA PHE A 88 -34.88 23.40 23.06
C PHE A 88 -34.40 24.64 22.30
N SER A 89 -35.07 25.75 22.57
CA SER A 89 -34.66 27.11 22.27
C SER A 89 -33.64 27.56 23.31
N LEU A 90 -32.45 27.99 22.88
CA LEU A 90 -31.58 28.83 23.69
C LEU A 90 -31.07 29.98 22.81
N GLN A 91 -31.64 31.15 23.07
CA GLN A 91 -31.14 32.47 22.72
C GLN A 91 -29.90 32.79 23.56
N GLY A 92 -28.92 33.49 22.97
CA GLY A 92 -27.83 34.15 23.72
C GLY A 92 -26.65 34.57 22.83
N PRO A 93 -25.97 35.70 23.11
CA PRO A 93 -25.78 36.75 22.11
C PRO A 93 -24.35 36.90 21.56
N LEU A 94 -24.29 37.60 20.41
CA LEU A 94 -23.08 38.10 19.75
C LEU A 94 -22.48 39.30 20.50
N PRO A 95 -21.14 39.47 20.53
CA PRO A 95 -20.53 40.69 21.01
C PRO A 95 -20.46 41.75 19.90
N ALA A 96 -20.98 42.94 20.23
CA ALA A 96 -20.84 44.17 19.48
C ALA A 96 -19.37 44.62 19.45
N THR A 97 -18.89 45.05 18.28
CA THR A 97 -17.68 45.89 18.19
C THR A 97 -18.05 47.19 17.48
N ILE A 98 -17.73 48.26 18.17
CA ILE A 98 -18.00 49.66 17.92
C ILE A 98 -17.14 50.13 16.72
N MET A 99 -17.76 50.72 15.71
CA MET A 99 -17.09 51.69 14.84
C MET A 99 -17.97 52.93 14.76
N GLU A 100 -17.41 54.03 15.25
CA GLU A 100 -17.99 55.35 15.20
C GLU A 100 -17.90 55.92 13.79
N ASP A 101 -19.05 56.38 13.29
CA ASP A 101 -19.16 57.34 12.21
C ASP A 101 -18.77 58.73 12.73
N ALA A 102 -17.81 59.38 12.06
CA ALA A 102 -17.61 60.82 12.15
C ALA A 102 -17.86 61.44 10.78
N SER A 103 -18.96 62.18 10.72
CA SER A 103 -19.43 62.96 9.59
C SER A 103 -18.85 64.38 9.59
N SER A 104 -18.81 64.95 8.39
CA SER A 104 -19.03 66.38 8.11
C SER A 104 -17.93 67.41 8.46
N GLY A 105 -17.80 68.43 7.62
CA GLY A 105 -17.19 69.70 8.03
C GLY A 105 -16.49 70.49 6.93
N ALA A 106 -17.27 71.18 6.11
CA ALA A 106 -16.81 72.22 5.20
C ALA A 106 -16.08 73.38 5.92
N ARG A 107 -15.17 74.09 5.22
CA ARG A 107 -15.15 75.58 5.11
C ARG A 107 -13.94 76.10 4.32
N ARG A 108 -14.24 76.83 3.25
CA ARG A 108 -13.41 77.92 2.69
C ARG A 108 -13.26 79.05 3.73
N PRO A 109 -12.25 79.90 3.56
CA PRO A 109 -12.46 81.34 3.72
C PRO A 109 -12.02 82.16 2.48
N PRO A 110 -12.46 83.43 2.41
CA PRO A 110 -12.54 84.21 1.18
C PRO A 110 -11.43 85.25 1.01
N SER A 111 -11.41 85.80 -0.20
CA SER A 111 -10.81 87.05 -0.66
C SER A 111 -11.07 88.25 0.24
N GLU A 112 -10.05 89.10 0.44
CA GLU A 112 -10.20 90.51 0.81
C GLU A 112 -9.33 91.39 -0.08
N GLU A 113 -9.98 92.45 -0.56
CA GLU A 113 -9.57 93.45 -1.53
C GLU A 113 -9.67 94.80 -0.81
N VAL A 114 -8.56 95.52 -0.61
CA VAL A 114 -8.59 96.93 -0.14
C VAL A 114 -7.39 97.70 -0.72
N THR A 115 -7.69 98.60 -1.66
CA THR A 115 -6.93 99.83 -1.99
C THR A 115 -7.42 100.96 -1.04
N PRO A 116 -6.71 102.10 -0.78
CA PRO A 116 -6.44 103.12 -1.80
C PRO A 116 -5.21 104.04 -1.63
N ALA A 117 -5.03 104.86 -2.66
CA ALA A 117 -4.02 105.87 -2.90
C ALA A 117 -4.10 107.12 -1.99
N LEU A 118 -2.95 107.73 -1.71
CA LEU A 118 -2.80 109.16 -1.38
C LEU A 118 -1.45 109.71 -1.91
N LYS A 119 -1.53 110.85 -2.62
CA LYS A 119 -0.48 111.83 -2.99
C LYS A 119 -0.89 113.18 -2.34
N PRO A 120 -0.12 114.28 -2.45
CA PRO A 120 1.32 114.51 -2.29
C PRO A 120 1.60 115.71 -1.32
N SER A 121 2.86 116.02 -1.00
CA SER A 121 3.22 117.38 -0.54
C SER A 121 4.69 117.70 -0.82
N SER A 122 4.89 118.85 -1.45
CA SER A 122 6.14 119.44 -1.93
C SER A 122 6.67 120.44 -0.90
N ARG A 123 8.00 120.49 -0.69
CA ARG A 123 8.80 121.74 -0.72
C ARG A 123 10.29 121.52 -0.40
N ARG A 124 11.12 122.06 -1.31
CA ARG A 124 12.45 122.68 -1.14
C ARG A 124 13.55 121.89 -0.38
N CYS A 125 14.64 121.59 -1.10
CA CYS A 125 15.99 122.10 -0.81
C CYS A 125 16.97 121.60 -1.89
N SER A 126 17.74 122.53 -2.47
CA SER A 126 18.58 122.32 -3.66
C SER A 126 20.06 122.13 -3.32
N GLU A 127 20.36 121.33 -2.29
CA GLU A 127 21.72 120.88 -1.96
C GLU A 127 21.83 119.34 -1.82
N ASP A 128 20.75 118.61 -2.11
CA ASP A 128 20.63 117.16 -1.83
C ASP A 128 21.03 116.23 -3.00
N THR A 129 21.47 116.73 -4.15
CA THR A 129 21.80 115.86 -5.31
C THR A 129 23.03 114.98 -5.10
N SER A 130 24.03 115.41 -4.34
CA SER A 130 25.16 114.53 -3.94
C SER A 130 24.75 113.52 -2.87
N ARG A 131 23.90 113.90 -1.90
CA ARG A 131 23.40 112.96 -0.88
C ARG A 131 22.45 111.93 -1.46
N LEU A 132 21.61 112.30 -2.42
CA LEU A 132 20.73 111.37 -3.14
C LEU A 132 21.53 110.39 -4.00
N GLN A 133 22.61 110.81 -4.66
CA GLN A 133 23.47 109.90 -5.43
C GLN A 133 24.25 108.92 -4.54
N ASP A 134 24.73 109.34 -3.36
CA ASP A 134 25.34 108.43 -2.38
C ASP A 134 24.29 107.50 -1.73
N MET A 135 23.07 107.98 -1.51
CA MET A 135 21.96 107.18 -1.02
C MET A 135 21.47 106.16 -2.06
N GLU A 136 21.46 106.51 -3.34
CA GLU A 136 21.17 105.60 -4.45
C GLU A 136 22.27 104.53 -4.59
N ARG A 137 23.55 104.88 -4.44
CA ARG A 137 24.65 103.90 -4.41
C ARG A 137 24.51 102.92 -3.25
N THR A 138 24.27 103.42 -2.05
CA THR A 138 24.08 102.56 -0.87
C THR A 138 22.84 101.69 -1.01
N LEU A 139 21.74 102.19 -1.58
CA LEU A 139 20.55 101.39 -1.88
C LEU A 139 20.83 100.28 -2.90
N VAL A 140 21.65 100.54 -3.92
CA VAL A 140 22.06 99.52 -4.89
C VAL A 140 22.92 98.45 -4.21
N GLU A 141 23.89 98.83 -3.37
CA GLU A 141 24.68 97.86 -2.59
C GLU A 141 23.83 97.05 -1.61
N TYR A 142 22.87 97.68 -0.93
CA TYR A 142 21.94 96.99 -0.04
C TYR A 142 21.02 96.04 -0.82
N LYS A 143 20.55 96.44 -2.00
CA LYS A 143 19.74 95.59 -2.86
C LYS A 143 20.51 94.36 -3.33
N GLU A 144 21.76 94.54 -3.75
CA GLU A 144 22.64 93.43 -4.13
C GLU A 144 22.93 92.49 -2.95
N LYS A 145 23.16 93.04 -1.74
CA LYS A 145 23.28 92.24 -0.51
C LYS A 145 22.00 91.47 -0.19
N VAL A 146 20.83 92.09 -0.34
CA VAL A 146 19.53 91.44 -0.13
C VAL A 146 19.33 90.33 -1.16
N ASP A 147 19.62 90.56 -2.44
CA ASP A 147 19.50 89.56 -3.49
C ASP A 147 20.45 88.37 -3.23
N ASN A 148 21.68 88.63 -2.79
CA ASN A 148 22.65 87.59 -2.41
C ASN A 148 22.18 86.80 -1.18
N LEU A 149 21.63 87.46 -0.16
CA LEU A 149 21.03 86.78 1.01
C LEU A 149 19.80 85.96 0.62
N THR A 150 19.01 86.45 -0.34
CA THR A 150 17.81 85.74 -0.82
C THR A 150 18.21 84.47 -1.58
N LYS A 151 19.25 84.54 -2.43
CA LYS A 151 19.84 83.38 -3.10
C LYS A 151 20.44 82.38 -2.11
N ALA A 152 21.19 82.87 -1.11
CA ALA A 152 21.76 82.03 -0.06
C ALA A 152 20.67 81.31 0.76
N ASN A 153 19.59 82.02 1.12
CA ASN A 153 18.43 81.43 1.79
C ASN A 153 17.69 80.41 0.91
N GLY A 154 17.65 80.61 -0.42
CA GLY A 154 17.13 79.63 -1.37
C GLY A 154 17.95 78.35 -1.34
N SER A 155 19.28 78.46 -1.45
CA SER A 155 20.19 77.31 -1.38
C SER A 155 20.11 76.57 -0.04
N LEU A 156 20.03 77.30 1.08
CA LEU A 156 19.84 76.69 2.41
C LEU A 156 18.53 75.92 2.51
N ARG A 157 17.43 76.46 1.97
CA ARG A 157 16.14 75.73 1.96
C ARG A 157 16.20 74.45 1.14
N GLU A 158 16.91 74.46 0.02
CA GLU A 158 17.09 73.27 -0.82
C GLU A 158 17.92 72.19 -0.09
N ILE A 159 18.98 72.61 0.60
CA ILE A 159 19.79 71.71 1.45
C ILE A 159 18.95 71.12 2.58
N VAL A 160 18.18 71.95 3.31
CA VAL A 160 17.30 71.48 4.39
C VAL A 160 16.26 70.49 3.86
N SER A 161 15.62 70.79 2.73
CA SER A 161 14.66 69.90 2.08
C SER A 161 15.29 68.60 1.59
N GLY A 162 16.59 68.62 1.26
CA GLY A 162 17.38 67.42 0.95
C GLY A 162 17.60 66.56 2.20
N LEU A 163 18.06 67.16 3.29
CA LEU A 163 18.30 66.48 4.56
C LEU A 163 17.03 65.90 5.18
N GLU A 164 15.89 66.58 5.05
CA GLU A 164 14.59 66.08 5.50
C GLU A 164 14.16 64.81 4.73
N ARG A 165 14.40 64.78 3.41
CA ARG A 165 14.16 63.57 2.60
C ARG A 165 15.10 62.44 2.99
N ASP A 166 16.39 62.71 3.17
CA ASP A 166 17.37 61.70 3.59
C ASP A 166 17.03 61.14 4.98
N LEU A 167 16.55 61.99 5.90
CA LEU A 167 16.10 61.57 7.22
C LEU A 167 14.84 60.70 7.15
N ALA A 168 13.87 61.06 6.30
CA ALA A 168 12.67 60.26 6.06
C ALA A 168 13.01 58.88 5.46
N ASP A 169 13.92 58.83 4.47
CA ASP A 169 14.40 57.60 3.87
C ASP A 169 15.16 56.73 4.88
N SER A 170 16.00 57.34 5.72
CA SER A 170 16.70 56.65 6.81
C SER A 170 15.73 56.06 7.83
N ASN A 171 14.70 56.80 8.22
CA ASN A 171 13.66 56.33 9.13
C ASN A 171 12.85 55.16 8.53
N SER A 172 12.53 55.24 7.23
CA SER A 172 11.88 54.15 6.50
C SER A 172 12.74 52.88 6.49
N ARG A 173 14.04 53.00 6.18
CA ARG A 173 14.99 51.87 6.24
C ARG A 173 15.11 51.28 7.64
N ASN A 174 15.13 52.11 8.67
CA ASN A 174 15.15 51.63 10.06
C ASN A 174 13.88 50.85 10.43
N ALA A 175 12.71 51.28 9.97
CA ALA A 175 11.46 50.55 10.17
C ALA A 175 11.48 49.17 9.48
N ASP A 176 12.02 49.09 8.25
CA ASP A 176 12.19 47.82 7.54
C ASP A 176 13.17 46.88 8.24
N LEU A 177 14.29 47.39 8.75
CA LEU A 177 15.25 46.60 9.54
C LEU A 177 14.63 46.08 10.83
N GLN A 178 13.82 46.87 11.53
CA GLN A 178 13.08 46.41 12.71
C GLN A 178 12.09 45.31 12.35
N ARG A 179 11.40 45.42 11.21
CA ARG A 179 10.49 44.38 10.71
C ARG A 179 11.20 43.07 10.41
N LEU A 180 12.35 43.13 9.74
CA LEU A 180 13.18 41.96 9.45
C LEU A 180 13.75 41.31 10.72
N LEU A 181 14.14 42.12 11.71
CA LEU A 181 14.60 41.63 13.01
C LEU A 181 13.49 40.86 13.74
N GLU A 182 12.26 41.40 13.77
CA GLU A 182 11.12 40.74 14.42
C GLU A 182 10.71 39.47 13.67
N GLU A 183 10.75 39.46 12.34
CA GLU A 183 10.51 38.25 11.55
C GLU A 183 11.58 37.18 11.80
N SER A 184 12.85 37.57 11.95
CA SER A 184 13.92 36.64 12.32
C SER A 184 13.68 36.04 13.71
N LYS A 185 13.27 36.84 14.70
CA LYS A 185 12.93 36.36 16.05
C LYS A 185 11.75 35.39 16.04
N ARG A 186 10.73 35.62 15.20
CA ARG A 186 9.61 34.69 15.03
C ARG A 186 10.08 33.34 14.47
N ARG A 187 10.89 33.37 13.40
CA ARG A 187 11.46 32.14 12.81
C ARG A 187 12.35 31.37 13.80
N GLU A 188 13.03 32.06 14.71
CA GLU A 188 13.84 31.43 15.75
C GLU A 188 12.96 30.76 16.82
N ARG A 189 11.86 31.40 17.24
CA ARG A 189 10.85 30.79 18.11
C ARG A 189 10.22 29.55 17.47
N ASP A 190 9.82 29.62 16.20
CA ASP A 190 9.24 28.49 15.47
C ASP A 190 10.20 27.29 15.40
N LYS A 191 11.50 27.54 15.17
CA LYS A 191 12.54 26.52 15.20
C LYS A 191 12.75 25.94 16.61
N SER A 192 12.66 26.76 17.65
CA SER A 192 12.74 26.29 19.03
C SER A 192 11.62 25.30 19.35
N VAL A 193 10.39 25.62 18.93
CA VAL A 193 9.22 24.72 19.09
C VAL A 193 9.40 23.43 18.28
N GLU A 194 9.94 23.50 17.07
CA GLU A 194 10.25 22.31 16.27
C GLU A 194 11.30 21.41 16.94
N VAL A 195 12.33 22.00 17.56
CA VAL A 195 13.34 21.24 18.31
C VAL A 195 12.73 20.59 19.55
N GLU A 196 11.90 21.29 20.32
CA GLU A 196 11.19 20.73 21.48
C GLU A 196 10.29 19.55 21.10
N LEU A 197 9.57 19.65 19.97
CA LEU A 197 8.75 18.56 19.45
C LEU A 197 9.60 17.34 19.05
N LEU A 198 10.74 17.57 18.39
CA LEU A 198 11.66 16.50 18.01
C LEU A 198 12.32 15.83 19.22
N GLU A 199 12.62 16.58 20.28
CA GLU A 199 13.11 16.04 21.54
C GLU A 199 12.05 15.18 22.24
N ALA A 200 10.79 15.63 22.26
CA ALA A 200 9.68 14.84 22.79
C ALA A 200 9.46 13.52 22.02
N ASP A 201 9.53 13.57 20.68
CA ASP A 201 9.45 12.38 19.84
C ASP A 201 10.63 11.42 20.08
N LEU A 202 11.85 11.95 20.23
CA LEU A 202 13.03 11.14 20.53
C LEU A 202 12.91 10.45 21.91
N GLN A 203 12.38 11.16 22.92
CA GLN A 203 12.10 10.57 24.23
C GLN A 203 11.08 9.44 24.13
N ARG A 204 10.01 9.61 23.35
CA ARG A 204 9.00 8.58 23.12
C ARG A 204 9.59 7.34 22.46
N VAL A 205 10.36 7.51 21.39
CA VAL A 205 11.05 6.40 20.70
C VAL A 205 12.03 5.68 21.65
N THR A 206 12.68 6.41 22.55
CA THR A 206 13.58 5.82 23.54
C THR A 206 12.82 4.99 24.57
N GLN A 207 11.65 5.46 25.02
CA GLN A 207 10.77 4.71 25.92
C GLN A 207 10.21 3.45 25.24
N ASP A 208 9.75 3.55 24.00
CA ASP A 208 9.25 2.41 23.21
C ASP A 208 10.35 1.37 23.01
N LEU A 209 11.59 1.81 22.70
CA LEU A 209 12.74 0.91 22.57
C LEU A 209 13.05 0.20 23.90
N ALA A 210 12.97 0.91 25.03
CA ALA A 210 13.18 0.30 26.35
C ALA A 210 12.10 -0.74 26.67
N ALA A 211 10.84 -0.47 26.34
CA ALA A 211 9.73 -1.42 26.48
C ALA A 211 9.96 -2.68 25.63
N HIS A 212 10.36 -2.52 24.36
CA HIS A 212 10.67 -3.65 23.49
C HIS A 212 11.88 -4.47 23.95
N LEU A 213 12.91 -3.84 24.52
CA LEU A 213 14.05 -4.57 25.09
C LEU A 213 13.64 -5.37 26.33
N SER A 214 12.74 -4.84 27.16
CA SER A 214 12.16 -5.55 28.31
C SER A 214 11.27 -6.73 27.89
N GLU A 215 10.51 -6.56 26.81
CA GLU A 215 9.69 -7.63 26.24
C GLU A 215 10.57 -8.74 25.63
N ALA A 216 11.60 -8.36 24.88
CA ALA A 216 12.55 -9.29 24.28
C ALA A 216 13.32 -10.09 25.35
N SER A 217 13.68 -9.48 26.49
CA SER A 217 14.30 -10.21 27.60
C SER A 217 13.32 -11.17 28.26
N SER A 218 12.05 -10.78 28.43
CA SER A 218 10.99 -11.67 28.93
C SER A 218 10.79 -12.88 28.02
N LEU A 219 10.71 -12.67 26.70
CA LEU A 219 10.59 -13.75 25.72
C LEU A 219 11.81 -14.67 25.72
N ARG A 220 13.02 -14.11 25.86
CA ARG A 220 14.24 -14.91 25.98
C ARG A 220 14.19 -15.84 27.20
N ASN A 221 13.74 -15.34 28.35
CA ASN A 221 13.58 -16.16 29.55
C ASN A 221 12.55 -17.27 29.32
N GLN A 222 11.43 -16.99 28.66
CA GLN A 222 10.45 -18.01 28.30
C GLN A 222 11.05 -19.08 27.36
N VAL A 223 11.84 -18.69 26.36
CA VAL A 223 12.52 -19.65 25.49
C VAL A 223 13.51 -20.53 26.27
N GLU A 224 14.25 -19.94 27.22
CA GLU A 224 15.14 -20.70 28.12
C GLU A 224 14.35 -21.69 29.01
N GLU A 225 13.15 -21.33 29.48
CA GLU A 225 12.24 -22.23 30.21
C GLU A 225 11.64 -23.34 29.34
N LEU A 226 11.40 -23.11 28.05
CA LEU A 226 10.88 -24.11 27.12
C LEU A 226 11.94 -25.11 26.63
N SER A 227 13.23 -24.74 26.70
CA SER A 227 14.36 -25.60 26.29
C SER A 227 14.35 -27.01 26.93
N PRO A 228 14.16 -27.18 28.26
CA PRO A 228 14.09 -28.52 28.86
C PRO A 228 12.87 -29.32 28.41
N MET A 229 11.74 -28.68 28.08
CA MET A 229 10.57 -29.39 27.53
C MET A 229 10.83 -29.90 26.11
N ALA A 230 11.52 -29.11 25.27
CA ALA A 230 11.93 -29.56 23.93
C ALA A 230 12.88 -30.77 24.01
N GLN A 231 13.80 -30.76 24.99
CA GLN A 231 14.67 -31.92 25.25
C GLN A 231 13.86 -33.16 25.67
N GLY A 232 12.84 -32.98 26.52
CA GLY A 232 11.94 -34.05 26.94
C GLY A 232 11.12 -34.66 25.78
N ILE A 233 10.65 -33.83 24.85
CA ILE A 233 9.96 -34.31 23.64
C ILE A 233 10.91 -35.15 22.77
N HIS A 234 12.15 -34.69 22.58
CA HIS A 234 13.14 -35.45 21.83
C HIS A 234 13.44 -36.82 22.45
N ASP A 235 13.58 -36.89 23.78
CA ASP A 235 13.77 -38.15 24.50
C ASP A 235 12.56 -39.10 24.35
N CYS A 236 11.34 -38.56 24.28
CA CYS A 236 10.13 -39.33 23.99
C CYS A 236 10.12 -39.89 22.56
N GLU A 237 10.49 -39.10 21.55
CA GLU A 237 10.62 -39.58 20.17
C GLU A 237 11.64 -40.70 20.05
N VAL A 238 12.78 -40.60 20.74
CA VAL A 238 13.80 -41.66 20.74
C VAL A 238 13.25 -42.96 21.34
N LYS A 239 12.46 -42.87 22.43
CA LYS A 239 11.78 -44.03 23.03
C LYS A 239 10.73 -44.62 22.09
N GLU A 240 9.96 -43.79 21.41
CA GLU A 240 8.95 -44.23 20.44
C GLU A 240 9.59 -44.98 19.27
N ARG A 241 10.64 -44.42 18.66
CA ARG A 241 11.40 -45.09 17.59
C ARG A 241 11.93 -46.47 18.04
N ARG A 242 12.39 -46.56 19.30
CA ARG A 242 12.84 -47.83 19.88
C ARG A 242 11.69 -48.83 20.05
N LEU A 243 10.51 -48.37 20.48
CA LEU A 243 9.31 -49.20 20.61
C LEU A 243 8.84 -49.72 19.24
N VAL A 244 8.77 -48.85 18.23
CA VAL A 244 8.40 -49.22 16.86
C VAL A 244 9.36 -50.26 16.30
N SER A 245 10.68 -50.09 16.50
CA SER A 245 11.68 -51.07 16.10
C SER A 245 11.46 -52.44 16.75
N LEU A 246 11.11 -52.48 18.05
CA LEU A 246 10.79 -53.73 18.76
C LEU A 246 9.51 -54.39 18.25
N LEU A 247 8.46 -53.61 17.99
CA LEU A 247 7.20 -54.12 17.43
C LEU A 247 7.41 -54.72 16.03
N CYS A 248 8.19 -54.08 15.17
CA CYS A 248 8.56 -54.62 13.86
C CYS A 248 9.29 -55.97 13.98
N ARG A 249 10.24 -56.10 14.92
CA ARG A 249 10.92 -57.37 15.18
C ARG A 249 9.96 -58.46 15.64
N HIS A 250 9.03 -58.14 16.55
CA HIS A 250 8.02 -59.09 17.02
C HIS A 250 7.04 -59.50 15.92
N ARG A 251 6.64 -58.58 15.03
CA ARG A 251 5.78 -58.89 13.88
C ARG A 251 6.44 -59.90 12.95
N VAL A 252 7.73 -59.74 12.65
CA VAL A 252 8.49 -60.71 11.84
C VAL A 252 8.53 -62.09 12.49
N LEU A 253 8.72 -62.17 13.81
CA LEU A 253 8.69 -63.44 14.55
C LEU A 253 7.30 -64.09 14.50
N LEU A 254 6.23 -63.31 14.66
CA LEU A 254 4.86 -63.80 14.58
C LEU A 254 4.55 -64.35 13.17
N LEU A 255 4.92 -63.63 12.12
CA LEU A 255 4.74 -64.08 10.73
C LEU A 255 5.50 -65.39 10.45
N ARG A 256 6.73 -65.53 10.98
CA ARG A 256 7.49 -66.79 10.89
C ARG A 256 6.80 -67.94 11.62
N ALA A 257 6.23 -67.68 12.80
CA ALA A 257 5.47 -68.68 13.54
C ALA A 257 4.20 -69.11 12.80
N GLN A 258 3.44 -68.16 12.25
CA GLN A 258 2.27 -68.43 11.41
C GLN A 258 2.62 -69.24 10.16
N HIS A 259 3.72 -68.91 9.48
CA HIS A 259 4.20 -69.68 8.33
C HIS A 259 4.57 -71.12 8.71
N ARG A 260 5.26 -71.32 9.85
CA ARG A 260 5.58 -72.67 10.36
C ARG A 260 4.32 -73.46 10.69
N LEU A 261 3.34 -72.83 11.33
CA LEU A 261 2.06 -73.47 11.64
C LEU A 261 1.32 -73.87 10.35
N ALA A 262 1.22 -72.97 9.36
CA ALA A 262 0.60 -73.27 8.07
C ALA A 262 1.30 -74.44 7.36
N SER A 263 2.63 -74.49 7.41
CA SER A 263 3.42 -75.61 6.87
C SER A 263 3.13 -76.93 7.61
N GLN A 264 3.01 -76.90 8.94
CA GLN A 264 2.61 -78.07 9.74
C GLN A 264 1.20 -78.53 9.40
N THR A 265 0.24 -77.60 9.30
CA THR A 265 -1.15 -77.92 8.89
C THR A 265 -1.17 -78.58 7.52
N LYS A 266 -0.41 -78.07 6.54
CA LYS A 266 -0.31 -78.68 5.20
C LYS A 266 0.25 -80.10 5.22
N ARG A 267 1.25 -80.38 6.08
CA ARG A 267 1.79 -81.74 6.27
C ARG A 267 0.77 -82.66 6.92
N TYR A 268 0.04 -82.16 7.91
CA TYR A 268 -1.01 -82.92 8.58
C TYR A 268 -2.18 -83.25 7.64
N THR A 269 -2.64 -82.29 6.83
CA THR A 269 -3.70 -82.55 5.84
C THR A 269 -3.27 -83.60 4.82
N ALA A 270 -2.04 -83.50 4.28
CA ALA A 270 -1.49 -84.51 3.37
C ALA A 270 -1.38 -85.90 4.02
N PHE A 271 -1.05 -85.96 5.32
CA PHE A 271 -1.04 -87.21 6.07
C PHE A 271 -2.45 -87.80 6.23
N VAL A 272 -3.45 -86.98 6.57
CA VAL A 272 -4.86 -87.40 6.68
C VAL A 272 -5.41 -87.88 5.34
N GLU A 273 -5.10 -87.18 4.24
CA GLU A 273 -5.47 -87.61 2.88
C GLU A 273 -4.88 -88.98 2.55
N LYS A 274 -3.60 -89.20 2.89
CA LYS A 274 -2.94 -90.49 2.69
C LYS A 274 -3.57 -91.62 3.50
N ILE A 275 -4.03 -91.35 4.73
CA ILE A 275 -4.82 -92.32 5.51
C ILE A 275 -6.16 -92.58 4.83
N ALA A 276 -6.86 -91.54 4.37
CA ALA A 276 -8.15 -91.69 3.69
C ALA A 276 -8.03 -92.49 2.38
N ASP A 277 -6.95 -92.30 1.61
CA ASP A 277 -6.62 -93.12 0.44
C ASP A 277 -6.39 -94.59 0.82
N LEU A 278 -5.66 -94.84 1.91
CA LEU A 278 -5.41 -96.20 2.42
C LEU A 278 -6.71 -96.89 2.83
N THR A 279 -7.59 -96.18 3.55
CA THR A 279 -8.90 -96.68 3.97
C THR A 279 -9.81 -96.94 2.78
N ARG A 280 -9.79 -96.09 1.75
CA ARG A 280 -10.49 -96.34 0.47
C ARG A 280 -9.99 -97.62 -0.21
N GLY A 281 -8.67 -97.88 -0.18
CA GLY A 281 -8.10 -99.13 -0.67
C GLY A 281 -8.53 -100.37 0.12
N ILE A 282 -8.75 -100.26 1.42
CA ILE A 282 -9.19 -101.36 2.30
C ILE A 282 -10.71 -101.61 2.18
N CYS A 283 -11.52 -100.56 1.99
CA CYS A 283 -12.97 -100.67 1.88
C CYS A 283 -13.47 -101.06 0.47
N GLY A 284 -12.59 -101.15 -0.53
CA GLY A 284 -12.92 -101.60 -1.91
C GLY A 284 -13.31 -103.08 -2.05
N ALA A 285 -13.40 -103.84 -0.96
CA ALA A 285 -13.75 -105.27 -0.98
C ALA A 285 -15.23 -105.58 -0.68
N ASN A 286 -16.10 -104.60 -0.42
CA ASN A 286 -17.54 -104.83 -0.20
C ASN A 286 -18.40 -103.95 -1.11
N LEU A 287 -18.81 -104.55 -2.24
CA LEU A 287 -19.79 -104.04 -3.20
C LEU A 287 -21.19 -104.03 -2.59
N GLY A 288 -21.90 -102.90 -2.69
CA GLY A 288 -23.35 -102.90 -2.45
C GLY A 288 -24.05 -101.55 -2.20
N ILE A 289 -23.36 -100.41 -2.13
CA ILE A 289 -24.00 -99.08 -1.97
C ILE A 289 -23.23 -98.04 -2.79
N SER A 290 -23.19 -98.18 -4.12
CA SER A 290 -22.27 -97.42 -4.98
C SER A 290 -22.93 -96.53 -6.04
N VAL A 291 -24.20 -96.15 -5.89
CA VAL A 291 -24.85 -95.24 -6.87
C VAL A 291 -25.26 -93.91 -6.23
N GLY A 292 -25.80 -93.91 -5.01
CA GLY A 292 -26.08 -92.65 -4.28
C GLY A 292 -24.84 -91.98 -3.67
N LEU A 293 -23.74 -92.73 -3.50
CA LEU A 293 -22.52 -92.24 -2.86
C LEU A 293 -21.63 -91.46 -3.85
N ASP A 294 -21.64 -91.84 -5.14
CA ASP A 294 -20.87 -91.16 -6.18
C ASP A 294 -21.48 -89.80 -6.54
N GLU A 295 -22.81 -89.68 -6.58
CA GLU A 295 -23.51 -88.39 -6.77
C GLU A 295 -23.24 -87.43 -5.60
N LEU A 296 -23.34 -87.91 -4.36
CA LEU A 296 -23.05 -87.08 -3.19
C LEU A 296 -21.55 -86.74 -3.10
N GLN A 297 -20.67 -87.64 -3.55
CA GLN A 297 -19.23 -87.40 -3.59
C GLN A 297 -18.83 -86.40 -4.66
N THR A 298 -19.50 -86.42 -5.83
CA THR A 298 -19.30 -85.41 -6.88
C THR A 298 -19.82 -84.04 -6.44
N GLU A 299 -20.98 -83.97 -5.78
CA GLU A 299 -21.52 -82.71 -5.24
C GLU A 299 -20.64 -82.15 -4.11
N VAL A 300 -20.19 -82.99 -3.18
CA VAL A 300 -19.24 -82.58 -2.12
C VAL A 300 -17.89 -82.16 -2.71
N SER A 301 -17.43 -82.77 -3.79
CA SER A 301 -16.19 -82.38 -4.47
C SER A 301 -16.35 -81.03 -5.19
N SER A 302 -17.50 -80.80 -5.83
CA SER A 302 -17.85 -79.51 -6.45
C SER A 302 -17.90 -78.40 -5.40
N MET A 303 -18.60 -78.63 -4.29
CA MET A 303 -18.73 -77.66 -3.21
C MET A 303 -17.37 -77.36 -2.54
N ARG A 304 -16.50 -78.37 -2.39
CA ARG A 304 -15.13 -78.16 -1.90
C ARG A 304 -14.31 -77.32 -2.86
N GLN A 305 -14.44 -77.54 -4.16
CA GLN A 305 -13.75 -76.75 -5.18
C GLN A 305 -14.24 -75.29 -5.15
N GLU A 306 -15.54 -75.06 -5.13
CA GLU A 306 -16.12 -73.71 -5.02
C GLU A 306 -15.69 -73.00 -3.73
N MET A 307 -15.67 -73.70 -2.59
CA MET A 307 -15.16 -73.11 -1.35
C MET A 307 -13.66 -72.79 -1.43
N LEU A 308 -12.87 -73.62 -2.12
CA LEU A 308 -11.43 -73.39 -2.30
C LEU A 308 -11.18 -72.18 -3.20
N GLU A 309 -11.95 -72.05 -4.29
CA GLU A 309 -11.92 -70.88 -5.18
C GLU A 309 -12.38 -69.61 -4.47
N ALA A 310 -13.47 -69.65 -3.71
CA ALA A 310 -13.93 -68.53 -2.89
C ALA A 310 -12.90 -68.12 -1.83
N ARG A 311 -12.20 -69.09 -1.22
CA ARG A 311 -11.12 -68.81 -0.27
C ARG A 311 -9.91 -68.16 -0.95
N MET A 312 -9.53 -68.64 -2.13
CA MET A 312 -8.43 -68.07 -2.91
C MET A 312 -8.73 -66.64 -3.34
N THR A 313 -9.95 -66.35 -3.81
CA THR A 313 -10.37 -64.99 -4.20
C THR A 313 -10.43 -64.03 -3.01
N LEU A 314 -10.94 -64.47 -1.85
CA LEU A 314 -10.91 -63.68 -0.62
C LEU A 314 -9.48 -63.40 -0.14
N GLN A 315 -8.60 -64.40 -0.19
CA GLN A 315 -7.19 -64.24 0.19
C GLN A 315 -6.47 -63.28 -0.76
N GLN A 316 -6.75 -63.36 -2.06
CA GLN A 316 -6.17 -62.45 -3.05
C GLN A 316 -6.68 -61.02 -2.86
N SER A 317 -7.99 -60.83 -2.67
CA SER A 317 -8.56 -59.51 -2.35
C SER A 317 -7.99 -58.91 -1.05
N HIS A 318 -7.74 -59.73 -0.03
CA HIS A 318 -7.10 -59.26 1.19
C HIS A 318 -5.64 -58.85 0.94
N ASN A 319 -4.88 -59.63 0.16
CA ASN A 319 -3.50 -59.28 -0.20
C ASN A 319 -3.43 -57.98 -1.01
N ASP A 320 -4.34 -57.79 -1.97
CA ASP A 320 -4.42 -56.57 -2.78
C ASP A 320 -4.74 -55.34 -1.92
N LYS A 321 -5.63 -55.49 -0.93
CA LYS A 321 -5.92 -54.41 0.04
C LYS A 321 -4.72 -54.06 0.90
N VAL A 322 -4.00 -55.07 1.41
CA VAL A 322 -2.79 -54.85 2.22
C VAL A 322 -1.70 -54.18 1.38
N GLN A 323 -1.50 -54.60 0.13
CA GLN A 323 -0.54 -53.96 -0.78
C GLN A 323 -0.92 -52.50 -1.05
N LEU A 324 -2.19 -52.21 -1.32
CA LEU A 324 -2.66 -50.83 -1.54
C LEU A 324 -2.45 -49.95 -0.29
N GLU A 325 -2.70 -50.48 0.91
CA GLU A 325 -2.46 -49.77 2.16
C GLU A 325 -0.96 -49.53 2.41
N GLU A 326 -0.10 -50.51 2.13
CA GLU A 326 1.36 -50.37 2.24
C GLU A 326 1.90 -49.34 1.24
N GLU A 327 1.43 -49.34 -0.01
CA GLU A 327 1.80 -48.33 -1.02
C GLU A 327 1.33 -46.94 -0.62
N ASN A 328 0.12 -46.81 -0.06
CA ASN A 328 -0.40 -45.53 0.42
C ASN A 328 0.42 -44.98 1.60
N ILE A 329 0.78 -45.84 2.57
CA ILE A 329 1.64 -45.46 3.70
C ILE A 329 3.03 -45.03 3.21
N LEU A 330 3.61 -45.77 2.24
CA LEU A 330 4.90 -45.42 1.66
C LEU A 330 4.84 -44.05 0.95
N THR A 331 3.78 -43.81 0.19
CA THR A 331 3.57 -42.55 -0.54
C THR A 331 3.40 -41.37 0.41
N MET A 332 2.60 -41.54 1.47
CA MET A 332 2.43 -40.52 2.52
C MET A 332 3.75 -40.26 3.27
N SER A 333 4.52 -41.32 3.58
CA SER A 333 5.83 -41.17 4.23
C SER A 333 6.82 -40.43 3.35
N GLN A 334 6.81 -40.66 2.03
CA GLN A 334 7.66 -39.93 1.09
C GLN A 334 7.26 -38.46 1.01
N GLN A 335 5.96 -38.15 0.94
CA GLN A 335 5.47 -36.77 0.95
C GLN A 335 5.90 -36.02 2.21
N HIS A 336 5.79 -36.64 3.40
CA HIS A 336 6.27 -36.03 4.63
C HIS A 336 7.80 -35.84 4.65
N ALA A 337 8.57 -36.78 4.10
CA ALA A 337 10.02 -36.61 3.96
C ALA A 337 10.37 -35.44 3.03
N GLU A 338 9.64 -35.28 1.92
CA GLU A 338 9.81 -34.15 1.00
C GLU A 338 9.40 -32.82 1.65
N GLU A 339 8.27 -32.78 2.36
CA GLU A 339 7.81 -31.60 3.11
C GLU A 339 8.82 -31.17 4.18
N THR A 340 9.31 -32.12 4.99
CA THR A 340 10.34 -31.82 6.01
C THR A 340 11.65 -31.31 5.39
N ALA A 341 12.09 -31.89 4.27
CA ALA A 341 13.26 -31.41 3.53
C ALA A 341 13.05 -30.00 2.97
N THR A 342 11.85 -29.68 2.45
CA THR A 342 11.54 -28.31 1.99
C THR A 342 11.53 -27.31 3.14
N TRP A 343 10.95 -27.68 4.28
CA TRP A 343 10.92 -26.83 5.47
C TRP A 343 12.32 -26.57 6.03
N GLU A 344 13.19 -27.58 6.07
CA GLU A 344 14.59 -27.41 6.48
C GLU A 344 15.36 -26.50 5.52
N ALA A 345 15.15 -26.64 4.21
CA ALA A 345 15.76 -25.79 3.20
C ALA A 345 15.32 -24.32 3.32
N GLU A 346 14.02 -24.08 3.51
CA GLU A 346 13.46 -22.73 3.75
C GLU A 346 14.04 -22.12 5.03
N ARG A 347 14.07 -22.89 6.13
CA ARG A 347 14.67 -22.45 7.39
C ARG A 347 16.15 -22.07 7.23
N GLN A 348 16.93 -22.87 6.50
CA GLN A 348 18.34 -22.59 6.24
C GLN A 348 18.51 -21.32 5.38
N GLN A 349 17.62 -21.10 4.40
CA GLN A 349 17.59 -19.86 3.61
C GLN A 349 17.28 -18.63 4.47
N HIS A 350 16.31 -18.72 5.40
CA HIS A 350 16.01 -17.64 6.34
C HIS A 350 17.19 -17.32 7.26
N LEU A 351 17.88 -18.35 7.77
CA LEU A 351 19.09 -18.17 8.58
C LEU A 351 20.20 -17.45 7.80
N GLN A 352 20.43 -17.84 6.54
CA GLN A 352 21.41 -17.17 5.67
C GLN A 352 21.03 -15.71 5.40
N ALA A 353 19.75 -15.42 5.15
CA ALA A 353 19.27 -14.06 4.95
C ALA A 353 19.43 -13.20 6.22
N ALA A 354 19.16 -13.75 7.40
CA ALA A 354 19.35 -13.08 8.67
C ALA A 354 20.83 -12.75 8.94
N VAL A 355 21.74 -13.68 8.63
CA VAL A 355 23.20 -13.45 8.73
C VAL A 355 23.64 -12.33 7.77
N ALA A 356 23.22 -12.37 6.51
CA ALA A 356 23.55 -11.33 5.53
C ALA A 356 23.01 -9.94 5.96
N TRP A 357 21.81 -9.89 6.55
CA TRP A 357 21.26 -8.65 7.10
C TRP A 357 22.08 -8.10 8.27
N LEU A 358 22.53 -8.96 9.19
CA LEU A 358 23.39 -8.57 10.31
C LEU A 358 24.74 -8.02 9.82
N GLU A 359 25.31 -8.60 8.77
CA GLU A 359 26.54 -8.09 8.13
C GLU A 359 26.33 -6.71 7.50
N GLN A 360 25.23 -6.51 6.77
CA GLN A 360 24.87 -5.20 6.23
C GLN A 360 24.66 -4.15 7.32
N LYS A 361 24.00 -4.52 8.43
CA LYS A 361 23.81 -3.65 9.59
C LYS A 361 25.15 -3.26 10.22
N LYS A 362 26.07 -4.20 10.40
CA LYS A 362 27.44 -3.92 10.89
C LYS A 362 28.18 -2.98 9.94
N ALA A 363 28.06 -3.16 8.63
CA ALA A 363 28.67 -2.27 7.64
C ALA A 363 28.08 -0.86 7.69
N PHE A 364 26.78 -0.72 7.89
CA PHE A 364 26.11 0.57 8.04
C PHE A 364 26.55 1.30 9.32
N GLU A 365 26.63 0.60 10.45
CA GLU A 365 27.10 1.20 11.72
C GLU A 365 28.57 1.67 11.61
N LYS A 366 29.45 0.91 10.92
CA LYS A 366 30.81 1.38 10.61
C LYS A 366 30.82 2.66 9.78
N LYS A 367 29.99 2.74 8.73
CA LYS A 367 29.86 3.97 7.92
C LYS A 367 29.33 5.15 8.74
N LYS A 368 28.37 4.91 9.62
CA LYS A 368 27.80 5.93 10.52
C LYS A 368 28.84 6.49 11.48
N ILE A 369 29.75 5.65 12.01
CA ILE A 369 30.89 6.11 12.80
C ILE A 369 31.82 6.97 11.95
N GLY A 370 32.18 6.52 10.73
CA GLY A 370 33.02 7.30 9.80
C GLY A 370 32.43 8.67 9.47
N TRP A 371 31.11 8.75 9.21
CA TRP A 371 30.43 10.03 8.97
C TRP A 371 30.43 10.95 10.19
N LYS A 372 30.37 10.41 11.42
CA LYS A 372 30.47 11.22 12.64
C LYS A 372 31.87 11.82 12.77
N GLU A 373 32.91 11.06 12.47
CA GLU A 373 34.30 11.53 12.48
C GLU A 373 34.56 12.57 11.39
N GLU A 374 34.07 12.34 10.17
CA GLU A 374 34.17 13.28 9.05
C GLU A 374 33.42 14.59 9.36
N LYS A 375 32.22 14.50 9.93
CA LYS A 375 31.46 15.67 10.40
C LYS A 375 32.24 16.45 11.47
N LYS A 376 32.87 15.76 12.43
CA LYS A 376 33.68 16.39 13.47
C LYS A 376 34.91 17.08 12.88
N LYS A 377 35.55 16.48 11.87
CA LYS A 377 36.67 17.06 11.12
C LYS A 377 36.24 18.32 10.37
N LEU A 378 35.15 18.26 9.59
CA LEU A 378 34.61 19.42 8.87
C LEU A 378 34.22 20.57 9.80
N LEU A 379 33.63 20.27 10.97
CA LEU A 379 33.31 21.29 11.97
C LEU A 379 34.57 21.96 12.54
N LYS A 380 35.64 21.20 12.73
CA LYS A 380 36.94 21.73 13.14
C LYS A 380 37.53 22.63 12.04
N ASP A 381 37.55 22.17 10.79
CA ASP A 381 38.07 22.95 9.66
C ASP A 381 37.29 24.27 9.47
N ILE A 382 35.97 24.26 9.65
CA ILE A 382 35.13 25.46 9.64
C ILE A 382 35.50 26.42 10.79
N SER A 383 35.76 25.87 11.98
CA SER A 383 36.19 26.67 13.14
C SER A 383 37.54 27.32 12.88
N ASP A 384 38.50 26.55 12.37
CA ASP A 384 39.87 27.00 12.09
C ASP A 384 39.87 28.09 11.00
N LEU A 385 39.06 27.92 9.94
CA LEU A 385 38.84 28.93 8.90
C LEU A 385 38.20 30.21 9.46
N LYS A 386 37.25 30.11 10.39
CA LYS A 386 36.64 31.29 11.04
C LYS A 386 37.65 32.04 11.89
N SER A 387 38.49 31.35 12.66
CA SER A 387 39.55 32.00 13.44
C SER A 387 40.61 32.64 12.55
N SER A 388 40.99 32.00 11.44
CA SER A 388 41.94 32.55 10.47
C SER A 388 41.38 33.78 9.75
N ALA A 389 40.10 33.75 9.38
CA ALA A 389 39.41 34.90 8.78
C ALA A 389 39.26 36.09 9.76
N ALA A 390 39.09 35.83 11.06
CA ALA A 390 39.04 36.87 12.08
C ALA A 390 40.41 37.49 12.40
N ALA A 391 41.50 36.76 12.14
CA ALA A 391 42.87 37.20 12.40
C ALA A 391 43.51 38.00 11.25
N ALA A 392 42.87 38.09 10.07
CA ALA A 392 43.37 38.88 8.94
C ALA A 392 43.01 40.36 9.12
N PRO A 393 43.97 41.26 9.46
CA PRO A 393 43.70 42.68 9.61
C PRO A 393 43.92 43.33 8.24
N GLY A 394 42.84 43.56 7.48
CA GLY A 394 42.96 44.20 6.19
C GLY A 394 41.66 44.22 5.41
N GLY A 395 40.92 45.32 5.54
CA GLY A 395 39.79 45.59 4.68
C GLY A 395 40.21 45.63 3.21
N ARG A 396 39.41 45.02 2.35
CA ARG A 396 39.27 45.39 0.93
C ARG A 396 38.01 44.77 0.36
N GLN A 397 37.13 45.66 -0.08
CA GLN A 397 36.13 45.52 -1.14
C GLN A 397 35.51 44.13 -1.33
N MET A 398 34.27 44.00 -0.87
CA MET A 398 33.37 42.94 -1.28
C MET A 398 33.14 43.01 -2.80
N ALA A 399 33.95 42.25 -3.54
CA ALA A 399 33.61 41.80 -4.88
C ALA A 399 32.30 41.01 -4.78
N GLN A 400 31.36 41.38 -5.65
CA GLN A 400 30.03 40.81 -5.77
C GLN A 400 30.11 39.28 -5.79
N VAL A 401 29.62 38.66 -4.72
CA VAL A 401 29.40 37.22 -4.66
C VAL A 401 28.41 36.87 -5.78
N PRO A 402 28.76 35.97 -6.73
CA PRO A 402 27.83 35.55 -7.76
C PRO A 402 26.60 34.96 -7.06
N LYS A 403 25.41 35.47 -7.42
CA LYS A 403 24.12 34.98 -6.96
C LYS A 403 24.09 33.46 -7.15
N ARG A 404 24.41 32.71 -6.09
CA ARG A 404 24.18 31.26 -6.03
C ARG A 404 22.68 31.09 -6.19
N SER A 405 22.30 30.62 -7.37
CA SER A 405 20.95 30.18 -7.67
C SER A 405 20.44 29.38 -6.48
N HIS A 406 19.34 29.87 -5.90
CA HIS A 406 18.64 29.19 -4.84
C HIS A 406 18.31 27.77 -5.29
N ILE A 407 19.15 26.81 -4.89
CA ILE A 407 18.74 25.43 -4.75
C ILE A 407 17.69 25.48 -3.63
N ARG A 408 16.44 25.69 -4.05
CA ARG A 408 15.27 25.52 -3.22
C ARG A 408 15.38 24.12 -2.65
N LYS A 409 15.69 24.02 -1.36
CA LYS A 409 15.45 22.78 -0.62
C LYS A 409 14.00 22.40 -0.91
N PRO A 410 13.71 21.20 -1.45
CA PRO A 410 12.34 20.81 -1.70
C PRO A 410 11.63 20.79 -0.35
N LEU A 411 10.74 21.76 -0.13
CA LEU A 411 9.77 21.69 0.96
C LEU A 411 9.06 20.34 0.84
N ALA A 412 8.89 19.66 1.97
CA ALA A 412 8.31 18.32 2.10
C ALA A 412 7.22 18.05 1.04
N PRO A 413 7.48 17.20 0.03
CA PRO A 413 6.60 17.01 -1.12
C PRO A 413 5.30 16.25 -0.80
N THR A 414 4.98 16.00 0.46
CA THR A 414 4.01 14.97 0.87
C THR A 414 2.57 15.45 1.02
N LEU A 415 2.30 16.76 1.15
CA LEU A 415 0.95 17.30 1.31
C LEU A 415 0.31 17.71 -0.03
N HIS A 416 1.05 18.43 -0.88
CA HIS A 416 0.53 18.89 -2.18
C HIS A 416 0.14 17.74 -3.12
N GLN A 417 0.80 16.59 -3.01
CA GLN A 417 0.60 15.46 -3.93
C GLN A 417 -0.73 14.72 -3.76
N CYS A 418 -1.45 14.93 -2.66
CA CYS A 418 -2.72 14.25 -2.37
C CYS A 418 -3.96 15.16 -2.43
N VAL A 419 -3.75 16.48 -2.55
CA VAL A 419 -4.84 17.47 -2.62
C VAL A 419 -5.73 17.19 -3.82
N ARG A 420 -5.14 16.80 -4.95
CA ARG A 420 -5.88 16.49 -6.18
C ARG A 420 -6.87 15.34 -5.97
N GLU A 421 -6.45 14.25 -5.35
CA GLU A 421 -7.25 13.06 -5.10
C GLU A 421 -8.40 13.37 -4.13
N ILE A 422 -8.13 14.13 -3.07
CA ILE A 422 -9.17 14.60 -2.14
C ILE A 422 -10.18 15.50 -2.85
N LEU A 423 -9.74 16.47 -3.66
CA LEU A 423 -10.62 17.34 -4.44
C LEU A 423 -11.48 16.55 -5.44
N GLN A 424 -10.94 15.51 -6.07
CA GLN A 424 -11.71 14.65 -6.98
C GLN A 424 -12.82 13.90 -6.27
N VAL A 425 -12.55 13.38 -5.06
CA VAL A 425 -13.57 12.72 -4.23
C VAL A 425 -14.58 13.73 -3.69
N GLN A 426 -14.16 14.97 -3.37
CA GLN A 426 -15.07 16.05 -2.96
C GLN A 426 -15.99 16.53 -4.07
N ARG A 427 -15.61 16.40 -5.34
CA ARG A 427 -16.47 16.73 -6.49
C ARG A 427 -17.59 15.71 -6.69
N GLY A 428 -17.40 14.49 -6.19
CA GLY A 428 -18.28 13.37 -6.45
C GLY A 428 -17.84 12.61 -7.70
N GLN A 429 -17.84 11.29 -7.61
CA GLN A 429 -17.46 10.38 -8.70
C GLN A 429 -18.47 9.24 -8.79
N LEU A 430 -18.77 8.82 -10.02
CA LEU A 430 -19.61 7.66 -10.26
C LEU A 430 -18.84 6.38 -9.91
N VAL A 431 -19.40 5.62 -8.98
CA VAL A 431 -18.91 4.30 -8.57
C VAL A 431 -20.08 3.34 -8.48
N MET A 432 -19.82 2.04 -8.62
CA MET A 432 -20.83 1.01 -8.40
C MET A 432 -20.75 0.57 -6.94
N LYS A 433 -21.81 0.82 -6.19
CA LYS A 433 -21.96 0.34 -4.82
C LYS A 433 -22.67 -1.01 -4.82
N MET A 434 -22.13 -1.95 -4.07
CA MET A 434 -22.59 -3.33 -4.03
C MET A 434 -23.52 -3.53 -2.83
N MET A 435 -24.70 -4.12 -3.05
CA MET A 435 -25.72 -4.28 -2.02
C MET A 435 -25.87 -5.75 -1.63
N LEU A 436 -25.44 -6.09 -0.40
CA LEU A 436 -25.51 -7.44 0.15
C LEU A 436 -26.93 -8.03 0.21
N ARG A 437 -27.96 -7.20 0.46
CA ARG A 437 -29.32 -7.69 0.73
C ARG A 437 -30.10 -8.12 -0.52
N LYS A 438 -29.75 -7.63 -1.70
CA LYS A 438 -30.51 -7.86 -2.94
C LYS A 438 -29.64 -8.59 -3.96
N LYS A 439 -29.40 -9.89 -3.74
CA LYS A 439 -28.72 -10.78 -4.71
C LYS A 439 -27.43 -10.18 -5.34
N ASN A 440 -26.63 -9.46 -4.56
CA ASN A 440 -25.42 -8.79 -5.06
C ASN A 440 -25.67 -7.81 -6.23
N GLU A 441 -26.82 -7.15 -6.25
CA GLU A 441 -27.09 -6.05 -7.17
C GLU A 441 -26.07 -4.92 -6.98
N MET A 442 -25.57 -4.42 -8.10
CA MET A 442 -24.73 -3.23 -8.15
C MET A 442 -25.57 -2.04 -8.54
N HIS A 443 -25.48 -0.96 -7.77
CA HIS A 443 -26.08 0.31 -8.12
C HIS A 443 -24.99 1.32 -8.43
N THR A 444 -25.06 1.93 -9.59
CA THR A 444 -24.29 3.13 -9.87
C THR A 444 -24.74 4.22 -8.91
N VAL A 445 -23.79 4.79 -8.17
CA VAL A 445 -24.00 5.89 -7.24
C VAL A 445 -22.95 6.97 -7.49
N ASN A 446 -23.33 8.23 -7.30
CA ASN A 446 -22.36 9.32 -7.23
C ASN A 446 -21.87 9.42 -5.77
N ALA A 447 -20.65 8.97 -5.50
CA ALA A 447 -20.04 9.01 -4.17
C ALA A 447 -19.17 10.26 -4.02
N ARG A 448 -19.40 11.04 -2.96
CA ARG A 448 -18.78 12.34 -2.69
C ARG A 448 -18.35 12.46 -1.23
N TYR A 449 -17.15 12.97 -0.98
CA TYR A 449 -16.74 13.38 0.36
C TYR A 449 -17.24 14.80 0.66
N ASP A 450 -18.00 14.95 1.74
CA ASP A 450 -18.41 16.25 2.26
C ASP A 450 -17.52 16.65 3.43
N THR A 451 -16.79 17.75 3.25
CA THR A 451 -15.89 18.32 4.26
C THR A 451 -16.63 18.87 5.47
N THR A 452 -17.86 19.35 5.29
CA THR A 452 -18.62 20.01 6.35
C THR A 452 -19.11 18.99 7.36
N THR A 453 -19.73 17.90 6.87
CA THR A 453 -20.21 16.83 7.73
C THR A 453 -19.17 15.77 8.04
N ARG A 454 -18.01 15.81 7.36
CA ARG A 454 -16.96 14.78 7.36
C ARG A 454 -17.50 13.38 7.04
N ARG A 455 -18.40 13.30 6.06
CA ARG A 455 -19.02 12.05 5.60
C ARG A 455 -18.68 11.75 4.16
N LEU A 456 -18.48 10.46 3.87
CA LEU A 456 -18.58 9.97 2.51
C LEU A 456 -20.06 9.67 2.23
N LEU A 457 -20.69 10.52 1.41
CA LEU A 457 -22.08 10.44 1.00
C LEU A 457 -22.17 9.78 -0.39
N TRP A 458 -23.25 9.07 -0.67
CA TRP A 458 -23.54 8.58 -2.02
C TRP A 458 -25.03 8.72 -2.37
N TYR A 459 -25.29 9.07 -3.63
CA TYR A 459 -26.62 9.35 -4.16
C TYR A 459 -26.86 8.50 -5.40
N VAL A 460 -28.10 8.09 -5.65
CA VAL A 460 -28.44 7.45 -6.93
C VAL A 460 -28.44 8.55 -8.01
N PRO A 461 -27.81 8.34 -9.18
CA PRO A 461 -27.84 9.33 -10.25
C PRO A 461 -29.29 9.70 -10.60
N GLY A 462 -29.61 11.00 -10.57
CA GLY A 462 -30.97 11.51 -10.76
C GLY A 462 -31.66 11.96 -9.47
N ASP A 463 -31.23 11.50 -8.29
CA ASP A 463 -31.67 12.05 -7.00
C ASP A 463 -30.89 13.34 -6.71
N ILE A 464 -31.36 14.48 -7.20
CA ILE A 464 -30.68 15.79 -7.13
C ILE A 464 -30.91 16.51 -5.77
N GLY A 465 -31.60 15.89 -4.83
CA GLY A 465 -31.92 16.53 -3.55
C GLY A 465 -30.75 16.52 -2.55
N PRO A 466 -30.49 17.62 -1.79
CA PRO A 466 -29.65 17.61 -0.58
C PRO A 466 -30.26 16.79 0.59
N GLY A 467 -31.22 15.91 0.30
CA GLY A 467 -31.93 15.08 1.26
C GLY A 467 -31.05 13.94 1.75
N ARG A 468 -30.91 13.84 3.09
CA ARG A 468 -30.32 12.73 3.88
C ARG A 468 -29.59 11.67 3.06
N GLY A 469 -28.48 12.06 2.43
CA GLY A 469 -27.67 11.15 1.64
C GLY A 469 -27.27 9.95 2.49
N ARG A 470 -27.42 8.74 1.93
CA ARG A 470 -26.87 7.55 2.57
C ARG A 470 -25.36 7.72 2.57
N GLY A 471 -24.73 7.60 3.73
CA GLY A 471 -23.30 7.85 3.85
C GLY A 471 -22.72 7.33 5.15
N VAL A 472 -21.39 7.25 5.17
CA VAL A 472 -20.59 6.82 6.31
C VAL A 472 -19.79 8.01 6.83
N ARG A 473 -19.72 8.17 8.16
CA ARG A 473 -18.80 9.16 8.75
C ARG A 473 -17.38 8.64 8.61
N ILE A 474 -16.44 9.50 8.23
CA ILE A 474 -15.05 9.12 8.03
C ILE A 474 -14.42 8.62 9.34
N GLU A 475 -14.87 9.15 10.47
CA GLU A 475 -14.43 8.77 11.82
C GLU A 475 -14.85 7.34 12.21
N ASP A 476 -15.96 6.83 11.65
CA ASP A 476 -16.45 5.48 11.94
C ASP A 476 -15.70 4.40 11.13
N VAL A 477 -14.88 4.79 10.16
CA VAL A 477 -14.13 3.86 9.31
C VAL A 477 -12.90 3.36 10.05
N ILE A 478 -12.85 2.05 10.32
CA ILE A 478 -11.77 1.38 11.05
C ILE A 478 -10.73 0.71 10.13
N ARG A 479 -11.13 0.34 8.91
CA ARG A 479 -10.26 -0.34 7.95
C ARG A 479 -10.71 -0.05 6.53
N ILE A 480 -9.74 0.13 5.64
CA ILE A 480 -9.94 0.22 4.21
C ILE A 480 -9.27 -1.01 3.60
N ASP A 481 -10.03 -1.85 2.91
CA ASP A 481 -9.48 -2.98 2.16
C ASP A 481 -9.52 -2.67 0.66
N PHE A 482 -8.49 -3.08 -0.06
CA PHE A 482 -8.33 -2.85 -1.49
C PHE A 482 -7.90 -4.15 -2.17
N GLY A 483 -8.18 -4.26 -3.47
CA GLY A 483 -7.67 -5.35 -4.28
C GLY A 483 -8.33 -6.68 -3.91
N VAL A 484 -7.51 -7.70 -3.77
CA VAL A 484 -7.97 -9.05 -3.45
C VAL A 484 -8.51 -9.22 -2.02
N LEU A 485 -8.22 -8.29 -1.13
CA LEU A 485 -8.74 -8.26 0.24
C LEU A 485 -10.08 -7.52 0.32
N ALA A 486 -10.45 -6.75 -0.70
CA ALA A 486 -11.72 -6.06 -0.73
C ALA A 486 -12.87 -7.07 -0.75
N ARG A 487 -13.79 -6.96 0.21
CA ARG A 487 -14.99 -7.81 0.26
C ARG A 487 -15.84 -7.64 -1.00
N ALA A 488 -15.86 -6.45 -1.59
CA ALA A 488 -16.43 -6.16 -2.91
C ALA A 488 -16.00 -7.19 -3.97
N TYR A 489 -14.71 -7.50 -4.05
CA TYR A 489 -14.18 -8.52 -4.94
C TYR A 489 -14.59 -9.93 -4.52
N LEU A 490 -14.48 -10.25 -3.22
CA LEU A 490 -14.81 -11.58 -2.70
C LEU A 490 -16.27 -11.99 -2.93
N LEU A 491 -17.21 -11.04 -2.89
CA LEU A 491 -18.64 -11.29 -3.10
C LEU A 491 -19.00 -11.65 -4.55
N HIS A 492 -18.18 -11.24 -5.53
CA HIS A 492 -18.38 -11.52 -6.96
C HIS A 492 -17.35 -12.48 -7.53
N ARG A 493 -16.50 -13.02 -6.67
CA ARG A 493 -15.60 -14.10 -7.05
C ARG A 493 -16.45 -15.34 -7.36
N PRO A 494 -16.25 -16.01 -8.50
CA PRO A 494 -16.90 -17.29 -8.76
C PRO A 494 -16.45 -18.30 -7.70
N ILE A 495 -17.36 -18.65 -6.78
CA ILE A 495 -17.13 -19.67 -5.75
C ILE A 495 -17.38 -21.03 -6.42
N GLY A 496 -16.32 -21.64 -6.92
CA GLY A 496 -16.33 -23.01 -7.44
C GLY A 496 -16.39 -23.12 -8.97
N TYR A 497 -15.80 -24.20 -9.49
CA TYR A 497 -15.74 -24.56 -10.91
C TYR A 497 -17.10 -24.85 -11.55
N SER A 498 -18.21 -24.80 -10.80
CA SER A 498 -19.49 -25.41 -11.18
C SER A 498 -20.64 -24.43 -11.41
N SER A 499 -20.41 -23.11 -11.46
CA SER A 499 -21.51 -22.17 -11.74
C SER A 499 -21.60 -21.84 -13.24
N LYS A 500 -22.56 -22.45 -13.93
CA LYS A 500 -22.96 -22.19 -15.33
C LYS A 500 -23.42 -20.73 -15.64
N ARG A 501 -23.30 -19.80 -14.69
CA ARG A 501 -23.61 -18.38 -14.90
C ARG A 501 -22.33 -17.63 -15.21
N LYS A 502 -22.16 -17.22 -16.47
CA LYS A 502 -21.14 -16.26 -16.95
C LYS A 502 -21.35 -14.86 -16.35
N SER A 503 -21.36 -14.72 -15.02
CA SER A 503 -21.24 -13.39 -14.42
C SER A 503 -19.76 -13.01 -14.54
N ALA A 504 -19.47 -11.92 -15.25
CA ALA A 504 -18.11 -11.45 -15.45
C ALA A 504 -17.44 -11.23 -14.08
N SER A 505 -16.36 -11.95 -13.81
CA SER A 505 -15.57 -11.76 -12.59
C SER A 505 -15.07 -10.32 -12.54
N LEU A 506 -15.31 -9.63 -11.43
CA LEU A 506 -14.81 -8.28 -11.26
C LEU A 506 -13.28 -8.32 -11.05
N PRO A 507 -12.51 -7.44 -11.73
CA PRO A 507 -11.08 -7.33 -11.47
C PRO A 507 -10.81 -6.86 -10.04
N SER A 508 -9.95 -7.57 -9.31
CA SER A 508 -9.70 -7.30 -7.88
C SER A 508 -9.19 -5.88 -7.62
N TYR A 509 -8.26 -5.40 -8.44
CA TYR A 509 -7.63 -4.08 -8.35
C TYR A 509 -8.56 -2.90 -8.68
N LYS A 510 -9.82 -3.16 -9.03
CA LYS A 510 -10.87 -2.16 -9.25
C LYS A 510 -11.89 -2.09 -8.11
N CYS A 511 -11.69 -2.88 -7.05
CA CYS A 511 -12.58 -3.01 -5.91
C CYS A 511 -11.94 -2.44 -4.64
N PHE A 512 -12.76 -1.80 -3.80
CA PHE A 512 -12.38 -1.39 -2.44
C PHE A 512 -13.56 -1.50 -1.48
N THR A 513 -13.27 -1.72 -0.21
CA THR A 513 -14.26 -1.90 0.86
C THR A 513 -13.90 -1.01 2.03
N LEU A 514 -14.90 -0.31 2.58
CA LEU A 514 -14.78 0.44 3.83
C LEU A 514 -15.43 -0.35 4.96
N TRP A 515 -14.67 -0.62 6.02
CA TRP A 515 -15.18 -1.30 7.21
C TRP A 515 -15.45 -0.29 8.31
N THR A 516 -16.59 -0.46 8.94
CA THR A 516 -16.99 0.20 10.18
C THR A 516 -17.25 -0.86 11.24
N ALA A 517 -17.43 -0.47 12.50
CA ALA A 517 -17.79 -1.40 13.57
C ALA A 517 -19.09 -2.17 13.27
N GLU A 518 -20.06 -1.54 12.60
CA GLU A 518 -21.38 -2.12 12.36
C GLU A 518 -21.48 -2.91 11.05
N ARG A 519 -20.78 -2.47 9.99
CA ARG A 519 -20.95 -3.02 8.63
C ARG A 519 -19.80 -2.67 7.69
N SER A 520 -19.80 -3.30 6.51
CA SER A 520 -18.95 -2.92 5.37
C SER A 520 -19.72 -2.14 4.30
N TYR A 521 -19.00 -1.31 3.55
CA TYR A 521 -19.48 -0.64 2.35
C TYR A 521 -18.56 -1.00 1.19
N ASP A 522 -19.13 -1.68 0.20
CA ASP A 522 -18.41 -2.35 -0.88
C ASP A 522 -18.57 -1.57 -2.18
N PHE A 523 -17.45 -1.19 -2.81
CA PHE A 523 -17.43 -0.34 -3.99
C PHE A 523 -16.57 -0.94 -5.11
N TYR A 524 -17.00 -0.69 -6.34
CA TYR A 524 -16.31 -1.04 -7.58
C TYR A 524 -16.35 0.15 -8.56
N SER A 525 -15.32 0.32 -9.38
CA SER A 525 -15.35 1.27 -10.49
C SER A 525 -14.62 0.71 -11.69
N SER A 526 -15.19 0.86 -12.89
CA SER A 526 -14.53 0.47 -14.15
C SER A 526 -13.26 1.30 -14.41
N ASN A 527 -13.22 2.54 -13.91
CA ASN A 527 -12.09 3.45 -14.05
C ASN A 527 -11.15 3.35 -12.84
N LEU A 528 -9.91 2.92 -13.10
CA LEU A 528 -8.86 2.74 -12.08
C LEU A 528 -8.44 4.07 -11.42
N ASN A 529 -8.47 5.19 -12.16
CA ASN A 529 -8.13 6.50 -11.60
C ASN A 529 -9.14 6.97 -10.54
N ILE A 530 -10.41 6.60 -10.68
CA ILE A 530 -11.43 6.89 -9.68
C ILE A 530 -11.13 6.10 -8.40
N VAL A 531 -10.85 4.79 -8.53
CA VAL A 531 -10.46 3.93 -7.39
C VAL A 531 -9.22 4.47 -6.70
N CYS A 532 -8.21 4.87 -7.47
CA CYS A 532 -6.98 5.51 -6.99
C CYS A 532 -7.29 6.75 -6.13
N CYS A 533 -8.17 7.63 -6.61
CA CYS A 533 -8.55 8.84 -5.88
C CYS A 533 -9.26 8.50 -4.56
N PHE A 534 -10.22 7.56 -4.56
CA PHE A 534 -10.90 7.13 -3.33
C PHE A 534 -9.95 6.50 -2.33
N VAL A 535 -9.15 5.52 -2.75
CA VAL A 535 -8.27 4.78 -1.83
C VAL A 535 -7.24 5.71 -1.20
N ILE A 536 -6.62 6.62 -1.97
CA ILE A 536 -5.64 7.59 -1.45
C ILE A 536 -6.32 8.64 -0.56
N ALA A 537 -7.42 9.24 -1.03
CA ALA A 537 -8.12 10.27 -0.26
C ALA A 537 -8.63 9.71 1.07
N LEU A 538 -9.27 8.54 1.06
CA LEU A 538 -9.80 7.92 2.27
C LEU A 538 -8.67 7.44 3.20
N SER A 539 -7.56 6.89 2.67
CA SER A 539 -6.40 6.55 3.50
C SER A 539 -5.80 7.76 4.21
N ARG A 540 -5.96 8.97 3.66
CA ARG A 540 -5.50 10.23 4.27
C ARG A 540 -6.53 10.82 5.24
N LEU A 541 -7.81 10.78 4.86
CA LEU A 541 -8.91 11.36 5.63
C LEU A 541 -9.27 10.53 6.86
N CYS A 542 -9.23 9.19 6.75
CA CYS A 542 -9.49 8.27 7.84
C CYS A 542 -8.21 8.09 8.69
N THR A 543 -7.93 9.02 9.61
CA THR A 543 -6.71 8.96 10.44
C THR A 543 -6.63 7.72 11.31
N ASN A 544 -7.78 7.19 11.72
CA ASN A 544 -7.93 6.05 12.63
C ASN A 544 -7.95 4.70 11.90
N ALA A 545 -8.12 4.69 10.57
CA ALA A 545 -8.21 3.46 9.81
C ALA A 545 -6.83 2.90 9.49
N LYS A 546 -6.70 1.57 9.43
CA LYS A 546 -5.55 0.94 8.77
C LYS A 546 -5.50 1.39 7.31
N ARG A 547 -4.43 2.11 6.96
CA ARG A 547 -4.26 2.77 5.65
C ARG A 547 -3.75 1.78 4.62
N VAL A 548 -4.20 1.93 3.37
CA VAL A 548 -3.75 1.10 2.25
C VAL A 548 -2.62 1.78 1.48
N ALA A 549 -2.86 2.99 0.99
CA ALA A 549 -1.90 3.73 0.17
C ALA A 549 -2.00 5.23 0.43
N LEU A 550 -0.85 5.88 0.64
CA LEU A 550 -0.76 7.31 0.91
C LEU A 550 -0.40 8.15 -0.30
N THR A 551 0.11 7.51 -1.37
CA THR A 551 0.56 8.16 -2.60
C THR A 551 0.11 7.36 -3.83
N ARG A 552 0.14 7.98 -5.02
CA ARG A 552 -0.15 7.28 -6.28
C ARG A 552 0.82 6.14 -6.55
N SER A 553 2.11 6.32 -6.27
CA SER A 553 3.12 5.27 -6.45
C SER A 553 2.85 4.06 -5.55
N GLN A 554 2.49 4.28 -4.28
CA GLN A 554 2.06 3.22 -3.38
C GLN A 554 0.81 2.52 -3.90
N PHE A 555 -0.20 3.28 -4.34
CA PHE A 555 -1.42 2.71 -4.90
C PHE A 555 -1.16 1.81 -6.12
N PHE A 556 -0.31 2.23 -7.07
CA PHE A 556 0.00 1.40 -8.24
C PHE A 556 0.75 0.11 -7.87
N VAL A 557 1.56 0.11 -6.83
CA VAL A 557 2.17 -1.13 -6.36
C VAL A 557 1.15 -2.06 -5.73
N GLU A 558 0.17 -1.54 -5.00
CA GLU A 558 -0.97 -2.32 -4.53
C GLU A 558 -1.80 -2.88 -5.70
N VAL A 559 -1.99 -2.11 -6.79
CA VAL A 559 -2.63 -2.61 -8.02
C VAL A 559 -1.86 -3.80 -8.59
N VAL A 560 -0.53 -3.71 -8.69
CA VAL A 560 0.28 -4.82 -9.22
C VAL A 560 0.21 -6.03 -8.30
N LYS A 561 0.30 -5.87 -6.98
CA LYS A 561 0.13 -6.98 -6.02
C LYS A 561 -1.22 -7.66 -6.22
N ALA A 562 -2.30 -6.89 -6.33
CA ALA A 562 -3.65 -7.41 -6.53
C ALA A 562 -3.77 -8.18 -7.87
N LYS A 563 -3.23 -7.64 -8.97
CA LYS A 563 -3.17 -8.34 -10.27
C LYS A 563 -2.40 -9.65 -10.18
N MET A 564 -1.27 -9.65 -9.48
CA MET A 564 -0.45 -10.86 -9.29
C MET A 564 -1.18 -11.92 -8.48
N ASP A 565 -1.85 -11.53 -7.39
CA ASP A 565 -2.63 -12.44 -6.57
C ASP A 565 -3.80 -13.04 -7.33
N GLU A 566 -4.49 -12.24 -8.13
CA GLU A 566 -5.55 -12.69 -9.01
C GLU A 566 -5.03 -13.70 -10.04
N TYR A 567 -3.89 -13.41 -10.67
CA TYR A 567 -3.22 -14.33 -11.60
C TYR A 567 -2.82 -15.64 -10.93
N CYS A 568 -2.13 -15.56 -9.79
CA CYS A 568 -1.64 -16.71 -9.02
C CYS A 568 -2.80 -17.64 -8.62
N ARG A 569 -3.93 -17.07 -8.18
CA ARG A 569 -5.14 -17.84 -7.87
C ARG A 569 -5.75 -18.49 -9.10
N ALA A 570 -5.85 -17.77 -10.21
CA ALA A 570 -6.43 -18.29 -11.44
C ALA A 570 -5.62 -19.48 -11.98
N HIS A 571 -4.29 -19.44 -11.85
CA HIS A 571 -3.39 -20.45 -12.38
C HIS A 571 -2.90 -21.47 -11.35
N ARG A 572 -3.35 -21.36 -10.09
CA ARG A 572 -2.84 -22.16 -8.95
C ARG A 572 -1.31 -22.14 -8.84
N THR A 573 -0.71 -20.98 -9.08
CA THR A 573 0.73 -20.76 -8.96
C THR A 573 1.05 -19.85 -7.77
N THR A 574 2.32 -19.83 -7.37
CA THR A 574 2.80 -18.89 -6.34
C THR A 574 3.35 -17.61 -6.99
N ARG A 575 3.38 -16.50 -6.24
CA ARG A 575 3.95 -15.23 -6.74
C ARG A 575 5.40 -15.40 -7.19
N ILE A 576 6.19 -16.16 -6.42
CA ILE A 576 7.60 -16.45 -6.73
C ILE A 576 7.69 -17.15 -8.09
N ARG A 577 6.88 -18.18 -8.31
CA ARG A 577 6.87 -18.91 -9.58
C ARG A 577 6.46 -18.03 -10.75
N MET A 578 5.43 -17.20 -10.58
CA MET A 578 5.00 -16.24 -11.60
C MET A 578 6.12 -15.24 -11.97
N ILE A 579 6.87 -14.73 -10.99
CA ILE A 579 8.01 -13.83 -11.22
C ILE A 579 9.14 -14.57 -11.95
N LEU A 580 9.49 -15.78 -11.51
CA LEU A 580 10.53 -16.59 -12.15
C LEU A 580 10.18 -16.93 -13.60
N ASP A 581 8.92 -17.28 -13.87
CA ASP A 581 8.42 -17.52 -15.23
C ASP A 581 8.49 -16.25 -16.09
N GLY A 582 8.21 -15.09 -15.50
CA GLY A 582 8.37 -13.78 -16.13
C GLY A 582 9.82 -13.49 -16.50
N ILE A 583 10.76 -13.67 -15.57
CA ILE A 583 12.20 -13.53 -15.81
C ILE A 583 12.64 -14.47 -16.92
N ALA A 584 12.28 -15.75 -16.84
CA ALA A 584 12.63 -16.75 -17.86
C ALA A 584 12.05 -16.41 -19.24
N LYS A 585 10.87 -15.79 -19.34
CA LYS A 585 10.30 -15.29 -20.60
C LYS A 585 11.08 -14.09 -21.14
N VAL A 586 11.43 -13.12 -20.29
CA VAL A 586 12.21 -11.93 -20.68
C VAL A 586 13.60 -12.33 -21.15
N THR A 587 14.29 -13.21 -20.42
CA THR A 587 15.61 -13.72 -20.80
C THR A 587 15.58 -14.46 -22.14
N ARG A 588 14.53 -15.26 -22.41
CA ARG A 588 14.34 -15.91 -23.72
C ARG A 588 14.14 -14.89 -24.85
N ARG A 589 13.34 -13.85 -24.63
CA ARG A 589 13.15 -12.77 -25.62
C ARG A 589 14.43 -11.98 -25.88
N ALA A 590 15.24 -11.73 -24.85
CA ALA A 590 16.53 -11.06 -24.99
C ALA A 590 17.51 -11.88 -25.87
N ARG A 591 17.59 -13.20 -25.65
CA ARG A 591 18.40 -14.10 -26.49
C ARG A 591 17.95 -14.12 -27.95
N ILE A 592 16.65 -14.20 -28.20
CA ILE A 592 16.11 -14.16 -29.57
C ILE A 592 16.48 -12.84 -30.27
N ARG A 593 16.47 -11.71 -29.55
CA ARG A 593 16.89 -10.41 -30.11
C ARG A 593 18.38 -10.36 -30.43
N GLU A 594 19.23 -10.98 -29.61
CA GLU A 594 20.67 -11.10 -29.91
C GLU A 594 20.93 -11.97 -31.13
N ASP A 595 20.18 -13.07 -31.30
CA ASP A 595 20.31 -13.98 -32.45
C ASP A 595 19.70 -13.41 -33.76
N THR A 596 18.77 -12.45 -33.67
CA THR A 596 18.12 -11.82 -34.83
C THR A 596 18.71 -10.48 -35.24
N LEU A 597 19.62 -9.91 -34.45
CA LEU A 597 20.43 -8.81 -34.94
C LEU A 597 21.39 -9.39 -35.99
N PRO A 598 21.29 -8.97 -37.27
CA PRO A 598 22.22 -9.44 -38.28
C PRO A 598 23.62 -9.12 -37.79
N VAL A 599 24.44 -10.16 -37.68
CA VAL A 599 25.89 -9.98 -37.53
C VAL A 599 26.29 -9.07 -38.69
N ASP A 600 26.62 -7.82 -38.40
CA ASP A 600 27.17 -6.84 -39.34
C ASP A 600 28.53 -7.37 -39.80
N GLY A 601 28.47 -8.37 -40.68
CA GLY A 601 29.55 -9.23 -41.12
C GLY A 601 29.48 -9.34 -42.63
N HIS A 602 29.48 -8.19 -43.28
CA HIS A 602 30.16 -7.87 -44.55
C HIS A 602 29.40 -6.75 -45.23
N ARG A 603 29.82 -5.51 -44.93
CA ARG A 603 29.69 -4.42 -45.89
C ARG A 603 30.56 -4.81 -47.09
N PRO A 604 30.02 -5.11 -48.28
CA PRO A 604 30.86 -5.35 -49.43
C PRO A 604 31.60 -4.05 -49.71
N SER A 605 32.91 -4.08 -49.58
CA SER A 605 33.78 -3.02 -50.06
C SER A 605 33.61 -2.94 -51.56
N HIS A 606 32.79 -2.01 -52.04
CA HIS A 606 32.79 -1.59 -53.43
C HIS A 606 34.16 -0.98 -53.74
N THR A 607 35.09 -1.81 -54.21
CA THR A 607 36.21 -1.35 -55.01
C THR A 607 35.65 -0.99 -56.38
N SER A 608 35.53 0.31 -56.62
CA SER A 608 35.40 0.88 -57.96
C SER A 608 36.56 0.41 -58.82
N SER A 609 36.30 -0.46 -59.80
CA SER A 609 37.19 -0.64 -60.93
C SER A 609 36.75 0.32 -62.03
N ASP A 610 37.60 1.31 -62.30
CA ASP A 610 37.62 2.02 -63.58
C ASP A 610 37.88 1.02 -64.72
N GLY A 611 37.14 1.23 -65.81
CA GLY A 611 37.28 0.58 -67.11
C GLY A 611 36.44 1.34 -68.11
#